data_AF-A0A3M7TBC0-F1
#
_entry.id   AF-A0A3M7TBC0-F1
#
_cell.length_a   1.000
_cell.length_b   1.000
_cell.length_c   1.000
_cell.angle_alpha   90.00
_cell.angle_beta   90.00
_cell.angle_gamma   90.00
#
_symmetry.space_group_name_H-M   'P 1'
#
loop_
_entity.id
_entity.type
_entity.pdbx_description
1 polymer ?
#
loop_
_entity_poly.entity_id
_entity_poly.type
_entity_poly.pdbx_seq_one_letter_code
_entity_poly.pdbx_strand_id
1 'polypeptide(L)'
;MYKISFILVLFCTSLCFSQSIRGFQIPDSLKNRSFEQLENSFEKKLYINKDKAAIYANAILLEGKKNKNNKQIADGYESLYKISNDEQALLFVDSMIIASKKMQNPEYLSKAYRYKGVYYYYIANYSKSLDNYLIAKGYAKKEGEVYNNINSCIGLLKLELQNYPEAVKLLLGYKNYLEKNKLTHHTNYEKCLYNLAYAYHVSNNLDSSNYYIKRGFEQNLKSKDQDLYASLSLVYGINTFKQGNPKIALPILEKATTIFTKNPDNVQNIALSEYYIGKILYSIDNKNFINRFERVDSIIMVSKNVSYELRNTYPILIDYYKKTGNKEKQLFYIEHLLSVDSILSKNYSFLSTEINKKYDTPLLLNEKENLIADLNFKNYTLFWLLGVGGLLIAGLIFLQIKNRKKIKLYQFKANLLARSLNIKEIASAEAEIVHDEAPYQLLKQETEKPKLLNLSDNKIKQLRIQLEEFESTKRFLDKTINLDLLSKELNTNRAYLSKLVNELKGQNFPQYLNELRINYIIEELKKNKNLQKLTIAAIAEKAGYNNVESFTNAFKKITDTLPSYFIKALKGKEEL
;
A
#
# COMPACT_ATOMS: atom_id res chain seq x y z
N MET A 1 14.48 49.06 -34.01
CA MET A 1 13.30 48.27 -33.59
C MET A 1 13.43 47.83 -32.14
N TYR A 2 13.34 48.78 -31.21
CA TYR A 2 13.21 48.49 -29.79
C TYR A 2 12.27 49.53 -29.22
N LYS A 3 11.14 49.11 -28.64
CA LYS A 3 10.58 49.69 -27.42
C LYS A 3 9.26 49.02 -27.02
N ILE A 4 9.34 48.32 -25.89
CA ILE A 4 8.47 48.44 -24.71
C ILE A 4 6.97 48.19 -24.94
N SER A 5 6.52 46.97 -24.64
CA SER A 5 5.20 46.75 -24.05
C SER A 5 5.37 46.60 -22.54
N PHE A 6 5.02 47.64 -21.81
CA PHE A 6 4.96 47.67 -20.35
C PHE A 6 3.66 46.96 -19.94
N ILE A 7 3.77 45.76 -19.39
CA ILE A 7 2.64 45.04 -18.79
C ILE A 7 2.22 45.81 -17.54
N LEU A 8 1.06 46.45 -17.62
CA LEU A 8 0.42 47.19 -16.54
C LEU A 8 -0.31 46.19 -15.62
N VAL A 9 0.46 45.42 -14.83
CA VAL A 9 -0.06 44.71 -13.66
C VAL A 9 0.14 45.64 -12.46
N LEU A 10 -0.76 46.61 -12.34
CA LEU A 10 -0.87 47.47 -11.16
C LEU A 10 -2.03 46.96 -10.29
N PHE A 11 -1.65 46.36 -9.16
CA PHE A 11 -2.33 46.44 -7.86
C PHE A 11 -3.86 46.22 -7.83
N CYS A 12 -4.28 44.96 -7.75
CA CYS A 12 -5.58 44.55 -7.18
C CYS A 12 -5.43 43.56 -6.02
N THR A 13 -4.38 43.67 -5.19
CA THR A 13 -4.23 42.85 -3.97
C THR A 13 -4.74 43.54 -2.71
N SER A 14 -5.40 44.68 -2.84
CA SER A 14 -6.15 45.32 -1.77
C SER A 14 -7.52 45.67 -2.31
N LEU A 15 -8.59 45.32 -1.58
CA LEU A 15 -10.02 45.53 -1.86
C LEU A 15 -10.85 44.25 -2.16
N CYS A 16 -10.39 43.06 -1.78
CA CYS A 16 -11.34 41.97 -1.47
C CYS A 16 -12.06 42.30 -0.17
N PHE A 17 -13.06 43.20 -0.21
CA PHE A 17 -13.99 43.34 0.90
C PHE A 17 -14.84 42.08 0.99
N SER A 18 -14.96 41.51 2.19
CA SER A 18 -15.97 40.48 2.41
C SER A 18 -17.35 41.11 2.19
N GLN A 19 -18.06 40.61 1.20
CA GLN A 19 -19.43 40.99 0.93
C GLN A 19 -20.36 40.12 1.79
N SER A 20 -21.51 40.65 2.17
CA SER A 20 -22.62 39.83 2.70
C SER A 20 -23.00 38.75 1.68
N ILE A 21 -23.88 37.83 2.07
CA ILE A 21 -24.47 36.85 1.15
C ILE A 21 -24.81 37.55 -0.18
N ARG A 22 -24.25 37.05 -1.29
CA ARG A 22 -24.36 37.69 -2.60
C ARG A 22 -25.84 37.82 -2.98
N GLY A 23 -26.30 39.05 -3.20
CA GLY A 23 -27.70 39.32 -3.52
C GLY A 23 -28.66 39.33 -2.33
N PHE A 24 -28.17 39.30 -1.08
CA PHE A 24 -29.03 39.43 0.10
C PHE A 24 -29.77 40.78 0.10
N GLN A 25 -31.09 40.71 0.20
CA GLN A 25 -31.95 41.86 0.42
C GLN A 25 -32.58 41.76 1.80
N ILE A 26 -32.67 42.89 2.50
CA ILE A 26 -33.31 42.96 3.81
C ILE A 26 -34.78 42.53 3.64
N PRO A 27 -35.23 41.45 4.32
CA PRO A 27 -36.62 41.00 4.27
C PRO A 27 -37.58 42.12 4.66
N ASP A 28 -38.77 42.17 4.05
CA ASP A 28 -39.75 43.23 4.30
C ASP A 28 -40.11 43.38 5.79
N SER A 29 -40.15 42.27 6.52
CA SER A 29 -40.39 42.23 7.97
C SER A 29 -39.31 42.91 8.83
N LEU A 30 -38.14 43.20 8.25
CA LEU A 30 -37.01 43.83 8.92
C LEU A 30 -36.73 45.27 8.44
N LYS A 31 -37.32 45.71 7.31
CA LYS A 31 -37.05 47.03 6.70
C LYS A 31 -37.38 48.22 7.63
N ASN A 32 -38.34 48.06 8.52
CA ASN A 32 -38.79 49.12 9.44
C ASN A 32 -38.14 49.03 10.84
N ARG A 33 -37.19 48.12 11.06
CA ARG A 33 -36.52 47.98 12.36
C ARG A 33 -35.34 48.93 12.46
N SER A 34 -35.15 49.54 13.63
CA SER A 34 -33.96 50.33 13.92
C SER A 34 -32.73 49.44 14.02
N PHE A 35 -31.54 50.03 13.87
CA PHE A 35 -30.26 49.33 14.04
C PHE A 35 -30.17 48.60 15.40
N GLU A 36 -30.52 49.28 16.48
CA GLU A 36 -30.54 48.72 17.83
C GLU A 36 -31.56 47.57 17.99
N GLN A 37 -32.71 47.65 17.31
CA GLN A 37 -33.68 46.55 17.29
C GLN A 37 -33.14 45.33 16.52
N LEU A 38 -32.35 45.54 15.46
CA LEU A 38 -31.69 44.46 14.73
C LEU A 38 -30.59 43.81 15.58
N GLU A 39 -29.76 44.60 16.28
CA GLU A 39 -28.74 44.10 17.21
C GLU A 39 -29.35 43.28 18.34
N ASN A 40 -30.37 43.83 19.02
CA ASN A 40 -31.09 43.10 20.07
C ASN A 40 -31.72 41.80 19.56
N SER A 41 -32.19 41.78 18.31
CA SER A 41 -32.75 40.58 17.69
C SER A 41 -31.67 39.56 17.34
N PHE A 42 -30.51 40.03 16.88
CA PHE A 42 -29.33 39.21 16.64
C PHE A 42 -28.87 38.53 17.93
N GLU A 43 -28.66 39.30 19.00
CA GLU A 43 -28.18 38.76 20.28
C GLU A 43 -29.13 37.71 20.86
N LYS A 44 -30.45 37.96 20.79
CA LYS A 44 -31.48 37.00 21.23
C LYS A 44 -31.50 35.71 20.42
N LYS A 45 -31.01 35.71 19.18
CA LYS A 45 -31.03 34.54 18.28
C LYS A 45 -29.69 33.86 18.11
N LEU A 46 -28.57 34.54 18.38
CA LEU A 46 -27.21 34.04 18.17
C LEU A 46 -27.00 32.63 18.74
N TYR A 47 -27.49 32.37 19.96
CA TYR A 47 -27.32 31.09 20.66
C TYR A 47 -28.54 30.15 20.59
N ILE A 48 -29.59 30.53 19.86
CA ILE A 48 -30.85 29.77 19.75
C ILE A 48 -31.07 29.28 18.32
N ASN A 49 -30.79 30.12 17.32
CA ASN A 49 -31.01 29.83 15.92
C ASN A 49 -30.02 30.64 15.07
N LYS A 50 -28.90 30.01 14.70
CA LYS A 50 -27.82 30.62 13.93
C LYS A 50 -28.28 31.11 12.56
N ASP A 51 -29.18 30.39 11.89
CA ASP A 51 -29.70 30.79 10.57
C ASP A 51 -30.48 32.11 10.66
N LYS A 52 -31.33 32.27 11.67
CA LYS A 52 -32.02 33.54 11.94
C LYS A 52 -31.05 34.63 12.36
N ALA A 53 -30.05 34.31 13.18
CA ALA A 53 -28.99 35.25 13.54
C ALA A 53 -28.23 35.75 12.30
N ALA A 54 -27.99 34.88 11.30
CA ALA A 54 -27.35 35.25 10.05
C ALA A 54 -28.15 36.28 9.26
N ILE A 55 -29.48 36.16 9.23
CA ILE A 55 -30.35 37.15 8.60
C ILE A 55 -30.19 38.51 9.28
N TYR A 56 -30.20 38.56 10.62
CA TYR A 56 -30.01 39.81 11.35
C TYR A 56 -28.60 40.39 11.15
N ALA A 57 -27.55 39.57 11.21
CA ALA A 57 -26.17 40.03 10.99
C ALA A 57 -25.97 40.67 9.61
N ASN A 58 -26.52 40.05 8.56
CA ASN A 58 -26.48 40.61 7.21
C ASN A 58 -27.31 41.91 7.11
N ALA A 59 -28.46 41.99 7.78
CA ALA A 59 -29.27 43.22 7.83
C ALA A 59 -28.54 44.37 8.54
N ILE A 60 -27.89 44.10 9.68
CA ILE A 60 -27.06 45.06 10.44
C ILE A 60 -25.95 45.63 9.53
N LEU A 61 -25.23 44.76 8.81
CA LEU A 61 -24.16 45.20 7.90
C LEU A 61 -24.69 46.05 6.74
N LEU A 62 -25.79 45.63 6.11
CA LEU A 62 -26.39 46.38 4.99
C LEU A 62 -26.89 47.75 5.43
N GLU A 63 -27.55 47.82 6.58
CA GLU A 63 -28.04 49.09 7.13
C GLU A 63 -26.88 50.03 7.46
N GLY A 64 -25.79 49.51 8.07
CA GLY A 64 -24.57 50.29 8.30
C GLY A 64 -23.92 50.81 7.02
N LYS A 65 -23.89 49.99 5.96
CA LYS A 65 -23.36 50.39 4.63
C LYS A 65 -24.25 51.46 3.98
N LYS A 66 -25.57 51.30 4.02
CA LYS A 66 -26.55 52.26 3.51
C LYS A 66 -26.39 53.63 4.19
N ASN A 67 -26.21 53.62 5.52
CA ASN A 67 -26.04 54.82 6.32
C ASN A 67 -24.61 55.38 6.30
N LYS A 68 -23.68 54.73 5.57
CA LYS A 68 -22.25 55.06 5.52
C LYS A 68 -21.60 55.21 6.92
N ASN A 69 -22.12 54.47 7.90
CA ASN A 69 -21.69 54.57 9.29
C ASN A 69 -20.66 53.48 9.59
N ASN A 70 -19.39 53.86 9.70
CA ASN A 70 -18.30 52.91 9.94
C ASN A 70 -18.48 52.10 11.23
N LYS A 71 -19.11 52.66 12.28
CA LYS A 71 -19.40 51.94 13.52
C LYS A 71 -20.35 50.79 13.27
N GLN A 72 -21.51 51.09 12.66
CA GLN A 72 -22.52 50.10 12.29
C GLN A 72 -21.97 49.04 11.32
N ILE A 73 -21.09 49.44 10.41
CA ILE A 73 -20.40 48.52 9.50
C ILE A 73 -19.50 47.56 10.29
N ALA A 74 -18.73 48.06 11.26
CA ALA A 74 -17.89 47.23 12.10
C ALA A 74 -18.72 46.27 12.97
N ASP A 75 -19.83 46.73 13.55
CA ASP A 75 -20.76 45.90 14.33
C ASP A 75 -21.43 44.82 13.46
N GLY A 76 -21.74 45.14 12.20
CA GLY A 76 -22.21 44.16 11.21
C GLY A 76 -21.17 43.08 10.90
N TYR A 77 -19.92 43.47 10.68
CA TYR A 77 -18.83 42.51 10.46
C TYR A 77 -18.52 41.66 11.70
N GLU A 78 -18.61 42.23 12.90
CA GLU A 78 -18.53 41.48 14.14
C GLU A 78 -19.66 40.44 14.25
N SER A 79 -20.88 40.83 13.91
CA SER A 79 -22.05 39.94 13.96
C SER A 79 -21.89 38.77 12.98
N LEU A 80 -21.36 39.04 11.77
CA LEU A 80 -21.02 38.01 10.79
C LEU A 80 -19.88 37.11 11.27
N TYR A 81 -18.83 37.66 11.88
CA TYR A 81 -17.76 36.85 12.47
C TYR A 81 -18.31 35.87 13.52
N LYS A 82 -19.19 36.33 14.42
CA LYS A 82 -19.75 35.50 15.51
C LYS A 82 -20.58 34.30 15.04
N ILE A 83 -21.06 34.32 13.80
CA ILE A 83 -21.83 33.23 13.19
C ILE A 83 -21.03 32.42 12.16
N SER A 84 -19.80 32.85 11.84
CA SER A 84 -18.99 32.25 10.79
C SER A 84 -18.13 31.11 11.34
N ASN A 85 -18.00 30.05 10.53
CA ASN A 85 -17.39 28.79 10.95
C ASN A 85 -16.16 28.39 10.11
N ASP A 86 -15.76 29.20 9.13
CA ASP A 86 -14.73 28.87 8.13
C ASP A 86 -13.75 30.04 7.85
N GLU A 87 -12.96 29.92 6.78
CA GLU A 87 -12.00 30.95 6.32
C GLU A 87 -12.63 32.34 6.15
N GLN A 88 -13.95 32.45 5.96
CA GLN A 88 -14.65 33.73 5.85
C GLN A 88 -14.62 34.52 7.17
N ALA A 89 -14.53 33.83 8.31
CA ALA A 89 -14.41 34.47 9.62
C ALA A 89 -13.22 35.43 9.67
N LEU A 90 -12.08 35.04 9.08
CA LEU A 90 -10.89 35.90 9.00
C LEU A 90 -11.15 37.12 8.11
N LEU A 91 -11.85 36.94 6.97
CA LEU A 91 -12.19 38.04 6.06
C LEU A 91 -13.13 39.07 6.70
N PHE A 92 -14.11 38.61 7.50
CA PHE A 92 -14.99 39.51 8.25
C PHE A 92 -14.22 40.29 9.32
N VAL A 93 -13.29 39.65 10.03
CA VAL A 93 -12.43 40.33 11.00
C VAL A 93 -11.52 41.35 10.33
N ASP A 94 -10.91 41.01 9.19
CA ASP A 94 -10.09 41.95 8.43
C ASP A 94 -10.90 43.15 7.93
N SER A 95 -12.15 42.91 7.51
CA SER A 95 -13.08 43.98 7.12
C SER A 95 -13.48 44.84 8.32
N MET A 96 -13.69 44.23 9.50
CA MET A 96 -13.93 44.94 10.76
C MET A 96 -12.73 45.82 11.15
N ILE A 97 -11.49 45.35 10.99
CA ILE A 97 -10.28 46.14 11.23
C ILE A 97 -10.24 47.36 10.32
N ILE A 98 -10.55 47.21 9.02
CA ILE A 98 -10.57 48.33 8.07
C ILE A 98 -11.62 49.37 8.47
N ALA A 99 -12.85 48.94 8.81
CA ALA A 99 -13.90 49.84 9.27
C ALA A 99 -13.48 50.56 10.57
N SER A 100 -12.84 49.86 11.49
CA SER A 100 -12.31 50.38 12.76
C SER A 100 -11.19 51.42 12.55
N LYS A 101 -10.31 51.22 11.55
CA LYS A 101 -9.29 52.21 11.17
C LYS A 101 -9.92 53.48 10.60
N LYS A 102 -10.94 53.33 9.75
CA LYS A 102 -11.63 54.48 9.13
C LYS A 102 -12.34 55.39 10.13
N MET A 103 -12.88 54.82 11.21
CA MET A 103 -13.51 55.62 12.29
C MET A 103 -12.52 56.17 13.31
N GLN A 104 -11.22 55.83 13.22
CA GLN A 104 -10.17 56.22 14.17
C GLN A 104 -10.51 55.91 15.63
N ASN A 105 -11.16 54.77 15.89
CA ASN A 105 -11.58 54.36 17.24
C ASN A 105 -10.66 53.24 17.79
N PRO A 106 -9.80 53.52 18.79
CA PRO A 106 -8.90 52.53 19.36
C PRO A 106 -9.61 51.32 19.98
N GLU A 107 -10.76 51.51 20.62
CA GLU A 107 -11.47 50.42 21.29
C GLU A 107 -12.03 49.40 20.28
N TYR A 108 -12.55 49.88 19.14
CA TYR A 108 -13.00 49.02 18.04
C TYR A 108 -11.83 48.28 17.38
N LEU A 109 -10.67 48.93 17.21
CA LEU A 109 -9.45 48.28 16.74
C LEU A 109 -9.00 47.18 17.70
N SER A 110 -9.00 47.47 19.01
CA SER A 110 -8.69 46.48 20.04
C SER A 110 -9.61 45.27 19.94
N LYS A 111 -10.92 45.49 19.84
CA LYS A 111 -11.92 44.42 19.70
C LYS A 111 -11.70 43.58 18.44
N ALA A 112 -11.40 44.21 17.30
CA ALA A 112 -11.18 43.54 16.03
C ALA A 112 -9.90 42.68 16.04
N TYR A 113 -8.77 43.21 16.52
CA TYR A 113 -7.54 42.44 16.68
C TYR A 113 -7.70 41.30 17.70
N ARG A 114 -8.49 41.49 18.75
CA ARG A 114 -8.83 40.43 19.68
C ARG A 114 -9.60 39.30 18.98
N TYR A 115 -10.62 39.60 18.19
CA TYR A 115 -11.32 38.58 17.40
C TYR A 115 -10.39 37.86 16.41
N LYS A 116 -9.42 38.59 15.83
CA LYS A 116 -8.37 37.97 15.00
C LYS A 116 -7.50 36.99 15.78
N GLY A 117 -7.14 37.35 17.02
CA GLY A 117 -6.44 36.46 17.95
C GLY A 117 -7.26 35.22 18.30
N VAL A 118 -8.57 35.37 18.52
CA VAL A 118 -9.50 34.26 18.79
C VAL A 118 -9.61 33.32 17.59
N TYR A 119 -9.69 33.86 16.37
CA TYR A 119 -9.65 33.04 15.15
C TYR A 119 -8.38 32.18 15.10
N TYR A 120 -7.21 32.79 15.31
CA TYR A 120 -5.94 32.05 15.31
C TYR A 120 -5.84 31.03 16.46
N TYR A 121 -6.46 31.30 17.60
CA TYR A 121 -6.55 30.35 18.71
C TYR A 121 -7.32 29.08 18.31
N TYR A 122 -8.49 29.23 17.67
CA TYR A 122 -9.32 28.09 17.27
C TYR A 122 -8.66 27.20 16.21
N ILE A 123 -7.86 27.77 15.32
CA ILE A 123 -7.04 27.00 14.36
C ILE A 123 -5.68 26.58 14.92
N ALA A 124 -5.50 26.62 16.24
CA ALA A 124 -4.30 26.23 16.98
C ALA A 124 -3.00 26.97 16.60
N ASN A 125 -3.10 28.15 15.97
CA ASN A 125 -1.94 29.00 15.69
C ASN A 125 -1.69 29.96 16.87
N TYR A 126 -1.16 29.43 17.97
CA TYR A 126 -1.01 30.16 19.22
C TYR A 126 -0.03 31.34 19.14
N SER A 127 1.00 31.27 18.28
CA SER A 127 1.92 32.39 18.05
C SER A 127 1.17 33.59 17.44
N LYS A 128 0.48 33.40 16.30
CA LYS A 128 -0.31 34.49 15.71
C LYS A 128 -1.44 34.94 16.61
N SER A 129 -2.03 34.03 17.39
CA SER A 129 -3.05 34.35 18.38
C SER A 129 -2.50 35.34 19.42
N LEU A 130 -1.35 35.03 20.02
CA LEU A 130 -0.69 35.88 21.00
C LEU A 130 -0.31 37.25 20.41
N ASP A 131 0.29 37.28 19.22
CA ASP A 131 0.67 38.53 18.55
C ASP A 131 -0.53 39.47 18.39
N ASN A 132 -1.66 38.93 17.92
CA ASN A 132 -2.89 39.71 17.75
C ASN A 132 -3.50 40.15 19.09
N TYR A 133 -3.42 39.34 20.14
CA TYR A 133 -3.84 39.76 21.47
C TYR A 133 -2.97 40.88 22.04
N LEU A 134 -1.65 40.86 21.79
CA LEU A 134 -0.75 41.92 22.22
C LEU A 134 -1.02 43.22 21.46
N ILE A 135 -1.25 43.15 20.15
CA ILE A 135 -1.69 44.31 19.34
C ILE A 135 -3.01 44.85 19.88
N ALA A 136 -4.01 43.98 20.11
CA ALA A 136 -5.31 44.37 20.67
C ALA A 136 -5.14 45.08 22.02
N LYS A 137 -4.27 44.56 22.89
CA LYS A 137 -4.00 45.11 24.22
C LYS A 137 -3.36 46.49 24.16
N GLY A 138 -2.54 46.77 23.15
CA GLY A 138 -1.95 48.09 22.90
C GLY A 138 -2.98 49.19 22.60
N TYR A 139 -4.12 48.81 22.00
CA TYR A 139 -5.22 49.74 21.70
C TYR A 139 -6.29 49.81 22.81
N ALA A 140 -6.34 48.83 23.70
CA ALA A 140 -7.38 48.73 24.73
C ALA A 140 -7.19 49.79 25.82
N LYS A 141 -8.28 50.40 26.28
CA LYS A 141 -8.24 51.21 27.51
C LYS A 141 -7.83 50.33 28.70
N LYS A 142 -6.76 50.70 29.41
CA LYS A 142 -6.30 49.97 30.61
C LYS A 142 -7.46 49.78 31.60
N GLU A 143 -7.56 48.57 32.14
CA GLU A 143 -8.63 48.15 33.07
C GLU A 143 -10.06 48.22 32.50
N GLY A 144 -10.25 48.51 31.21
CA GLY A 144 -11.54 48.44 30.53
C GLY A 144 -12.00 47.00 30.25
N GLU A 145 -13.23 46.85 29.75
CA GLU A 145 -13.81 45.54 29.47
C GLU A 145 -12.99 44.76 28.44
N VAL A 146 -12.65 45.41 27.32
CA VAL A 146 -11.87 44.78 26.25
C VAL A 146 -10.49 44.37 26.74
N TYR A 147 -9.83 45.19 27.57
CA TYR A 147 -8.54 44.86 28.19
C TYR A 147 -8.60 43.60 29.05
N ASN A 148 -9.61 43.51 29.93
CA ASN A 148 -9.79 42.34 30.78
C ASN A 148 -10.22 41.10 29.98
N ASN A 149 -11.01 41.27 28.92
CA ASN A 149 -11.35 40.18 28.01
C ASN A 149 -10.11 39.65 27.28
N ILE A 150 -9.22 40.53 26.79
CA ILE A 150 -7.94 40.11 26.18
C ILE A 150 -7.08 39.35 27.18
N ASN A 151 -6.99 39.81 28.43
CA ASN A 151 -6.28 39.08 29.47
C ASN A 151 -6.86 37.67 29.69
N SER A 152 -8.19 37.53 29.64
CA SER A 152 -8.84 36.21 29.72
C SER A 152 -8.48 35.32 28.52
N CYS A 153 -8.41 35.87 27.30
CA CYS A 153 -7.97 35.14 26.10
C CYS A 153 -6.50 34.71 26.19
N ILE A 154 -5.62 35.56 26.74
CA ILE A 154 -4.24 35.19 27.07
C ILE A 154 -4.19 34.11 28.15
N GLY A 155 -5.13 34.13 29.11
CA GLY A 155 -5.32 33.06 30.08
C GLY A 155 -5.64 31.72 29.43
N LEU A 156 -6.53 31.70 28.43
CA LEU A 156 -6.83 30.50 27.65
C LEU A 156 -5.61 29.97 26.90
N LEU A 157 -4.83 30.84 26.27
CA LEU A 157 -3.53 30.44 25.68
C LEU A 157 -2.65 29.78 26.75
N LYS A 158 -2.51 30.40 27.92
CA LYS A 158 -1.70 29.83 29.02
C LYS A 158 -2.20 28.47 29.50
N LEU A 159 -3.49 28.15 29.40
CA LEU A 159 -4.00 26.80 29.67
C LEU A 159 -3.46 25.77 28.68
N GLU A 160 -3.48 26.08 27.38
CA GLU A 160 -2.88 25.22 26.34
C GLU A 160 -1.38 25.03 26.59
N LEU A 161 -0.74 26.05 27.16
CA LEU A 161 0.66 26.05 27.54
C LEU A 161 0.96 25.38 28.88
N GLN A 162 -0.05 24.77 29.52
CA GLN A 162 0.03 24.14 30.85
C GLN A 162 0.49 25.08 31.98
N ASN A 163 0.47 26.39 31.78
CA ASN A 163 0.75 27.39 32.82
C ASN A 163 -0.55 27.72 33.56
N TYR A 164 -1.04 26.75 34.32
CA TYR A 164 -2.34 26.83 34.98
C TYR A 164 -2.47 27.96 36.02
N PRO A 165 -1.47 28.22 36.90
CA PRO A 165 -1.61 29.26 37.92
C PRO A 165 -1.83 30.65 37.31
N GLU A 166 -1.04 31.00 36.30
CA GLU A 166 -1.13 32.30 35.64
C GLU A 166 -2.40 32.40 34.77
N ALA A 167 -2.83 31.28 34.15
CA ALA A 167 -4.09 31.21 33.43
C ALA A 167 -5.30 31.47 34.34
N VAL A 168 -5.37 30.77 35.48
CA VAL A 168 -6.44 30.93 36.48
C VAL A 168 -6.47 32.37 37.00
N LYS A 169 -5.30 32.96 37.31
CA LYS A 169 -5.20 34.36 37.75
C LYS A 169 -5.82 35.34 36.75
N LEU A 170 -5.51 35.21 35.46
CA LEU A 170 -6.06 36.08 34.42
C LEU A 170 -7.57 35.89 34.23
N LEU A 171 -8.05 34.64 34.27
CA LEU A 171 -9.48 34.34 34.18
C LEU A 171 -10.26 34.89 35.39
N LEU A 172 -9.72 34.75 36.60
CA LEU A 172 -10.31 35.33 37.82
C LEU A 172 -10.33 36.87 37.75
N GLY A 173 -9.27 37.49 37.23
CA GLY A 173 -9.23 38.94 37.02
C GLY A 173 -10.38 39.43 36.13
N TYR A 174 -10.65 38.72 35.03
CA TYR A 174 -11.78 39.05 34.16
C TYR A 174 -13.13 38.80 34.83
N LYS A 175 -13.29 37.69 35.55
CA LYS A 175 -14.51 37.41 36.33
C LYS A 175 -14.81 38.52 37.33
N ASN A 176 -13.80 38.92 38.11
CA ASN A 176 -13.93 39.98 39.12
C ASN A 176 -14.28 41.33 38.48
N TYR A 177 -13.73 41.63 37.29
CA TYR A 177 -14.11 42.80 36.52
C TYR A 177 -15.60 42.77 36.14
N LEU A 178 -16.10 41.64 35.63
CA LEU A 178 -17.50 41.49 35.24
C LEU A 178 -18.44 41.64 36.44
N GLU A 179 -18.11 41.01 37.57
CA GLU A 179 -18.88 41.10 38.82
C GLU A 179 -18.90 42.55 39.36
N LYS A 180 -17.74 43.21 39.44
CA LYS A 180 -17.62 44.60 39.91
C LYS A 180 -18.46 45.58 39.09
N ASN A 181 -18.55 45.36 37.77
CA ASN A 181 -19.30 46.23 36.86
C ASN A 181 -20.75 45.78 36.62
N LYS A 182 -21.26 44.80 37.39
CA LYS A 182 -22.63 44.25 37.25
C LYS A 182 -22.93 43.68 35.85
N LEU A 183 -21.89 43.22 35.13
CA LEU A 183 -21.99 42.60 33.81
C LEU A 183 -22.27 41.08 33.90
N THR A 184 -22.87 40.63 34.99
CA THR A 184 -23.15 39.21 35.27
C THR A 184 -24.28 38.63 34.42
N HIS A 185 -25.06 39.49 33.76
CA HIS A 185 -26.11 39.10 32.82
C HIS A 185 -25.59 38.84 31.39
N HIS A 186 -24.32 39.17 31.11
CA HIS A 186 -23.72 38.94 29.81
C HIS A 186 -23.33 37.47 29.60
N THR A 187 -23.49 36.99 28.37
CA THR A 187 -22.97 35.68 27.91
C THR A 187 -21.46 35.52 28.12
N ASN A 188 -20.73 36.64 28.21
CA ASN A 188 -19.32 36.66 28.55
C ASN A 188 -19.03 36.14 29.97
N TYR A 189 -19.93 36.40 30.93
CA TYR A 189 -19.77 35.92 32.31
C TYR A 189 -19.94 34.40 32.39
N GLU A 190 -20.95 33.88 31.71
CA GLU A 190 -21.20 32.44 31.57
C GLU A 190 -20.00 31.69 30.98
N LYS A 191 -19.46 32.20 29.87
CA LYS A 191 -18.24 31.64 29.24
C LYS A 191 -17.03 31.73 30.18
N CYS A 192 -16.92 32.81 30.96
CA CYS A 192 -15.85 32.96 31.94
C CYS A 192 -15.95 31.91 33.06
N LEU A 193 -17.16 31.60 33.55
CA LEU A 193 -17.38 30.53 34.52
C LEU A 193 -17.00 29.16 33.96
N TYR A 194 -17.37 28.86 32.71
CA TYR A 194 -16.94 27.64 32.02
C TYR A 194 -15.40 27.57 31.90
N ASN A 195 -14.76 28.66 31.47
CA ASN A 195 -13.30 28.69 31.32
C ASN A 195 -12.59 28.48 32.66
N LEU A 196 -13.13 29.03 33.76
CA LEU A 196 -12.62 28.79 35.11
C LEU A 196 -12.84 27.34 35.55
N ALA A 197 -14.03 26.78 35.31
CA ALA A 197 -14.31 25.37 35.57
C ALA A 197 -13.31 24.46 34.85
N TYR A 198 -13.06 24.72 33.57
CA TYR A 198 -12.09 23.99 32.76
C TYR A 198 -10.65 24.19 33.27
N ALA A 199 -10.25 25.42 33.59
CA ALA A 199 -8.93 25.74 34.13
C ALA A 199 -8.63 25.00 35.46
N TYR A 200 -9.61 24.96 36.37
CA TYR A 200 -9.49 24.21 37.62
C TYR A 200 -9.52 22.69 37.39
N HIS A 201 -10.28 22.23 36.40
CA HIS A 201 -10.30 20.82 36.01
C HIS A 201 -8.91 20.35 35.52
N VAL A 202 -8.28 21.09 34.59
CA VAL A 202 -6.97 20.71 34.03
C VAL A 202 -5.84 20.85 35.05
N SER A 203 -5.98 21.74 36.04
CA SER A 203 -5.07 21.84 37.20
C SER A 203 -5.37 20.85 38.33
N ASN A 204 -6.29 19.91 38.10
CA ASN A 204 -6.67 18.85 39.04
C ASN A 204 -7.29 19.35 40.37
N ASN A 205 -7.81 20.58 40.39
CA ASN A 205 -8.55 21.14 41.52
C ASN A 205 -10.07 20.97 41.28
N LEU A 206 -10.56 19.76 41.55
CA LEU A 206 -11.92 19.36 41.20
C LEU A 206 -13.00 20.11 42.00
N ASP A 207 -12.72 20.49 43.25
CA ASP A 207 -13.68 21.22 44.08
C ASP A 207 -13.97 22.61 43.52
N SER A 208 -12.90 23.36 43.18
CA SER A 208 -13.05 24.67 42.54
C SER A 208 -13.70 24.54 41.17
N SER A 209 -13.34 23.51 40.40
CA SER A 209 -13.97 23.23 39.11
C SER A 209 -15.48 23.01 39.27
N ASN A 210 -15.90 22.13 40.17
CA ASN A 210 -17.31 21.83 40.44
C ASN A 210 -18.08 23.04 40.97
N TYR A 211 -17.46 23.90 41.78
CA TYR A 211 -18.04 25.17 42.19
C TYR A 211 -18.40 26.05 41.00
N TYR A 212 -17.47 26.26 40.06
CA TYR A 212 -17.71 27.07 38.87
C TYR A 212 -18.69 26.42 37.88
N ILE A 213 -18.69 25.09 37.78
CA ILE A 213 -19.69 24.33 37.00
C ILE A 213 -21.09 24.60 37.52
N LYS A 214 -21.30 24.46 38.84
CA LYS A 214 -22.61 24.71 39.47
C LYS A 214 -23.08 26.13 39.19
N ARG A 215 -22.21 27.13 39.38
CA ARG A 215 -22.50 28.54 39.09
C ARG A 215 -22.82 28.77 37.61
N GLY A 216 -22.10 28.09 36.71
CA GLY A 216 -22.34 28.11 35.28
C GLY A 216 -23.73 27.58 34.93
N PHE A 217 -24.15 26.44 35.50
CA PHE A 217 -25.49 25.89 35.27
C PHE A 217 -26.60 26.81 35.78
N GLU A 218 -26.45 27.37 36.98
CA GLU A 218 -27.41 28.32 37.56
C GLU A 218 -27.64 29.54 36.65
N GLN A 219 -26.56 30.01 36.02
CA GLN A 219 -26.64 31.13 35.08
C GLN A 219 -27.22 30.68 33.72
N ASN A 220 -26.84 29.50 33.24
CA ASN A 220 -27.35 28.94 31.98
C ASN A 220 -28.87 28.66 32.00
N LEU A 221 -29.48 28.44 33.17
CA LEU A 221 -30.95 28.38 33.31
C LEU A 221 -31.65 29.63 32.77
N LYS A 222 -30.96 30.79 32.76
CA LYS A 222 -31.47 32.06 32.27
C LYS A 222 -31.25 32.21 30.75
N SER A 223 -30.05 31.89 30.26
CA SER A 223 -29.68 32.06 28.85
C SER A 223 -30.20 30.95 27.93
N LYS A 224 -30.36 29.73 28.47
CA LYS A 224 -30.76 28.52 27.74
C LYS A 224 -29.83 28.16 26.57
N ASP A 225 -28.56 28.57 26.65
CA ASP A 225 -27.53 28.24 25.66
C ASP A 225 -27.19 26.74 25.74
N GLN A 226 -27.53 25.99 24.69
CA GLN A 226 -27.33 24.55 24.63
C GLN A 226 -25.85 24.15 24.50
N ASP A 227 -25.05 24.95 23.79
CA ASP A 227 -23.62 24.67 23.59
C ASP A 227 -22.90 24.81 24.92
N LEU A 228 -23.18 25.91 25.64
CA LEU A 228 -22.60 26.14 26.95
C LEU A 228 -23.05 25.08 27.97
N TYR A 229 -24.34 24.70 27.94
CA TYR A 229 -24.86 23.61 28.79
C TYR A 229 -24.07 22.31 28.54
N ALA A 230 -23.80 21.98 27.27
CA ALA A 230 -23.01 20.81 26.90
C ALA A 230 -21.55 20.94 27.34
N SER A 231 -20.93 22.12 27.21
CA SER A 231 -19.57 22.40 27.69
C SER A 231 -19.43 22.27 29.21
N LEU A 232 -20.40 22.77 29.98
CA LEU A 232 -20.43 22.57 31.44
C LEU A 232 -20.65 21.09 31.80
N SER A 233 -21.55 20.41 31.07
CA SER A 233 -21.83 18.98 31.25
C SER A 233 -20.60 18.12 30.94
N LEU A 234 -19.81 18.49 29.94
CA LEU A 234 -18.56 17.84 29.59
C LEU A 234 -17.59 17.86 30.78
N VAL A 235 -17.27 19.05 31.29
CA VAL A 235 -16.34 19.17 32.43
C VAL A 235 -16.89 18.48 33.68
N TYR A 236 -18.21 18.57 33.91
CA TYR A 236 -18.85 17.89 35.03
C TYR A 236 -18.76 16.36 34.94
N GLY A 237 -19.06 15.79 33.78
CA GLY A 237 -18.93 14.36 33.52
C GLY A 237 -17.49 13.88 33.69
N ILE A 238 -16.53 14.67 33.20
CA ILE A 238 -15.11 14.37 33.37
C ILE A 238 -14.72 14.39 34.86
N ASN A 239 -15.08 15.43 35.61
CA ASN A 239 -14.77 15.53 37.03
C ASN A 239 -15.40 14.36 37.81
N THR A 240 -16.65 14.02 37.49
CA THR A 240 -17.37 12.89 38.08
C THR A 240 -16.64 11.57 37.85
N PHE A 241 -16.07 11.38 36.65
CA PHE A 241 -15.23 10.22 36.35
C PHE A 241 -13.94 10.23 37.16
N LYS A 242 -13.23 11.37 37.24
CA LYS A 242 -12.01 11.51 38.05
C LYS A 242 -12.26 11.28 39.55
N GLN A 243 -13.47 11.54 40.02
CA GLN A 243 -13.93 11.24 41.39
C GLN A 243 -14.32 9.77 41.62
N GLY A 244 -14.14 8.88 40.64
CA GLY A 244 -14.41 7.45 40.78
C GLY A 244 -15.84 7.02 40.48
N ASN A 245 -16.64 7.87 39.80
CA ASN A 245 -18.05 7.58 39.51
C ASN A 245 -18.34 7.38 38.00
N PRO A 246 -17.77 6.35 37.33
CA PRO A 246 -17.90 6.17 35.88
C PRO A 246 -19.34 5.92 35.41
N LYS A 247 -20.17 5.25 36.23
CA LYS A 247 -21.59 4.98 35.92
C LYS A 247 -22.43 6.26 35.79
N ILE A 248 -22.08 7.30 36.55
CA ILE A 248 -22.76 8.59 36.50
C ILE A 248 -22.17 9.46 35.39
N ALA A 249 -20.85 9.44 35.23
CA ALA A 249 -20.14 10.22 34.22
C ALA A 249 -20.53 9.86 32.78
N LEU A 250 -20.66 8.57 32.46
CA LEU A 250 -20.91 8.10 31.10
C LEU A 250 -22.17 8.71 30.45
N PRO A 251 -23.38 8.62 31.03
CA PRO A 251 -24.58 9.20 30.42
C PRO A 251 -24.51 10.74 30.30
N ILE A 252 -23.79 11.41 31.20
CA ILE A 252 -23.58 12.87 31.13
C ILE A 252 -22.74 13.22 29.89
N LEU A 253 -21.64 12.49 29.68
CA LEU A 253 -20.75 12.72 28.55
C LEU A 253 -21.40 12.35 27.20
N GLU A 254 -22.15 11.25 27.13
CA GLU A 254 -22.91 10.86 25.93
C GLU A 254 -23.94 11.92 25.54
N LYS A 255 -24.66 12.46 26.54
CA LYS A 255 -25.61 13.56 26.33
C LYS A 255 -24.89 14.83 25.83
N ALA A 256 -23.77 15.22 26.43
CA ALA A 256 -22.98 16.37 25.98
C ALA A 256 -22.48 16.19 24.54
N THR A 257 -21.96 15.01 24.23
CA THR A 257 -21.46 14.64 22.89
C THR A 257 -22.56 14.75 21.83
N THR A 258 -23.77 14.27 22.15
CA THR A 258 -24.94 14.33 21.25
C THR A 258 -25.35 15.78 20.94
N ILE A 259 -25.19 16.69 21.91
CA ILE A 259 -25.46 18.11 21.69
C ILE A 259 -24.38 18.70 20.79
N PHE A 260 -23.10 18.43 21.07
CA PHE A 260 -22.00 18.93 20.23
C PHE A 260 -22.08 18.41 18.80
N THR A 261 -22.49 17.16 18.56
CA THR A 261 -22.59 16.61 17.20
C THR A 261 -23.67 17.30 16.34
N LYS A 262 -24.62 18.00 16.95
CA LYS A 262 -25.60 18.83 16.22
C LYS A 262 -25.01 20.17 15.77
N ASN A 263 -23.85 20.55 16.29
CA ASN A 263 -23.20 21.82 16.04
C ASN A 263 -21.70 21.58 15.73
N PRO A 264 -21.35 21.42 14.44
CA PRO A 264 -20.02 20.97 14.01
C PRO A 264 -18.85 21.88 14.45
N ASP A 265 -19.13 23.05 15.02
CA ASP A 265 -18.13 24.03 15.45
C ASP A 265 -17.36 23.62 16.73
N ASN A 266 -17.87 22.62 17.46
CA ASN A 266 -17.32 22.20 18.75
C ASN A 266 -16.34 21.01 18.63
N VAL A 267 -15.55 20.96 17.56
CA VAL A 267 -14.68 19.81 17.21
C VAL A 267 -13.78 19.36 18.37
N GLN A 268 -13.14 20.29 19.09
CA GLN A 268 -12.30 19.97 20.25
C GLN A 268 -13.09 19.36 21.41
N ASN A 269 -14.29 19.89 21.72
CA ASN A 269 -15.13 19.37 22.79
C ASN A 269 -15.67 17.97 22.44
N ILE A 270 -15.94 17.70 21.16
CA ILE A 270 -16.29 16.36 20.66
C ILE A 270 -15.11 15.41 20.86
N ALA A 271 -13.89 15.80 20.46
CA ALA A 271 -12.71 14.95 20.68
C ALA A 271 -12.48 14.65 22.16
N LEU A 272 -12.61 15.67 23.02
CA LEU A 272 -12.46 15.51 24.46
C LEU A 272 -13.55 14.62 25.08
N SER A 273 -14.80 14.77 24.64
CA SER A 273 -15.90 13.94 25.13
C SER A 273 -15.75 12.48 24.70
N GLU A 274 -15.42 12.22 23.43
CA GLU A 274 -15.16 10.87 22.91
C GLU A 274 -13.95 10.23 23.62
N TYR A 275 -12.90 11.00 23.89
CA TYR A 275 -11.73 10.52 24.63
C TYR A 275 -12.11 10.06 26.05
N TYR A 276 -12.88 10.86 26.79
CA TYR A 276 -13.26 10.50 28.14
C TYR A 276 -14.31 9.38 28.21
N ILE A 277 -15.23 9.31 27.24
CA ILE A 277 -16.11 8.14 27.08
C ILE A 277 -15.24 6.90 26.81
N GLY A 278 -14.26 6.99 25.91
CA GLY A 278 -13.30 5.93 25.64
C GLY A 278 -12.55 5.48 26.90
N LYS A 279 -12.06 6.42 27.72
CA LYS A 279 -11.42 6.10 29.02
C LYS A 279 -12.34 5.39 29.99
N ILE A 280 -13.60 5.80 30.08
CA ILE A 280 -14.59 5.14 30.95
C ILE A 280 -14.86 3.72 30.46
N LEU A 281 -15.04 3.52 29.16
CA LEU A 281 -15.25 2.20 28.58
C LEU A 281 -14.01 1.30 28.75
N TYR A 282 -12.82 1.88 28.61
CA TYR A 282 -11.55 1.19 28.85
C TYR A 282 -11.40 0.74 30.31
N SER A 283 -11.79 1.58 31.29
CA SER A 283 -11.69 1.22 32.71
C SER A 283 -12.67 0.15 33.18
N ILE A 284 -13.68 -0.17 32.35
CA ILE A 284 -14.66 -1.24 32.62
C ILE A 284 -14.50 -2.43 31.63
N ASP A 285 -13.37 -2.53 30.94
CA ASP A 285 -13.05 -3.58 29.95
C ASP A 285 -14.09 -3.73 28.82
N ASN A 286 -14.81 -2.66 28.49
CA ASN A 286 -15.78 -2.68 27.40
C ASN A 286 -15.11 -2.37 26.05
N LYS A 287 -15.01 -3.39 25.17
CA LYS A 287 -14.36 -3.31 23.84
C LYS A 287 -14.81 -2.15 22.95
N ASN A 288 -15.98 -1.56 23.18
CA ASN A 288 -16.42 -0.36 22.45
C ASN A 288 -15.53 0.87 22.69
N PHE A 289 -14.62 0.84 23.68
CA PHE A 289 -13.62 1.89 23.90
C PHE A 289 -12.75 2.16 22.65
N ILE A 290 -12.50 1.13 21.84
CA ILE A 290 -11.71 1.25 20.61
C ILE A 290 -12.38 2.20 19.62
N ASN A 291 -13.67 1.99 19.32
CA ASN A 291 -14.42 2.84 18.40
C ASN A 291 -14.38 4.31 18.85
N ARG A 292 -14.48 4.56 20.16
CA ARG A 292 -14.39 5.92 20.74
C ARG A 292 -13.01 6.54 20.49
N PHE A 293 -11.93 5.81 20.74
CA PHE A 293 -10.58 6.30 20.47
C PHE A 293 -10.26 6.43 18.96
N GLU A 294 -10.78 5.57 18.10
CA GLU A 294 -10.67 5.72 16.64
C GLU A 294 -11.38 6.99 16.15
N ARG A 295 -12.52 7.36 16.75
CA ARG A 295 -13.19 8.64 16.46
C ARG A 295 -12.36 9.83 16.92
N VAL A 296 -11.71 9.76 18.08
CA VAL A 296 -10.77 10.79 18.55
C VAL A 296 -9.64 10.99 17.54
N ASP A 297 -9.01 9.90 17.09
CA ASP A 297 -7.98 9.94 16.06
C ASP A 297 -8.46 10.60 14.76
N SER A 298 -9.63 10.19 14.26
CA SER A 298 -10.24 10.78 13.05
C SER A 298 -10.43 12.29 13.20
N ILE A 299 -10.95 12.75 14.34
CA ILE A 299 -11.15 14.17 14.61
C ILE A 299 -9.82 14.93 14.61
N ILE A 300 -8.79 14.39 15.27
CA ILE A 300 -7.46 15.02 15.33
C ILE A 300 -6.84 15.10 13.94
N MET A 301 -6.92 14.01 13.17
CA MET A 301 -6.33 13.94 11.84
C MET A 301 -6.97 14.90 10.84
N VAL A 302 -8.30 15.11 10.93
CA VAL A 302 -9.02 16.07 10.09
C VAL A 302 -8.77 17.51 10.55
N SER A 303 -8.91 17.79 11.84
CA SER A 303 -8.82 19.16 12.38
C SER A 303 -7.40 19.70 12.46
N LYS A 304 -6.39 18.82 12.49
CA LYS A 304 -4.98 19.16 12.78
C LYS A 304 -4.81 19.94 14.09
N ASN A 305 -5.75 19.77 15.01
CA ASN A 305 -5.80 20.43 16.30
C ASN A 305 -5.86 19.36 17.40
N VAL A 306 -4.86 19.37 18.29
CA VAL A 306 -4.67 18.34 19.31
C VAL A 306 -4.15 18.96 20.59
N SER A 307 -4.74 18.56 21.71
CA SER A 307 -4.27 18.89 23.04
C SER A 307 -3.38 17.77 23.60
N TYR A 308 -2.56 18.08 24.59
CA TYR A 308 -1.71 17.11 25.29
C TYR A 308 -2.48 15.92 25.84
N GLU A 309 -3.71 16.15 26.31
CA GLU A 309 -4.54 15.09 26.86
C GLU A 309 -4.96 14.08 25.79
N LEU A 310 -5.40 14.57 24.63
CA LEU A 310 -5.86 13.75 23.51
C LEU A 310 -4.75 12.90 22.89
N ARG A 311 -3.48 13.34 22.97
CA ARG A 311 -2.30 12.56 22.57
C ARG A 311 -2.22 11.20 23.29
N ASN A 312 -2.76 11.09 24.50
CA ASN A 312 -2.76 9.83 25.25
C ASN A 312 -3.71 8.76 24.67
N THR A 313 -4.47 9.09 23.63
CA THR A 313 -5.26 8.13 22.84
C THR A 313 -4.36 7.08 22.18
N TYR A 314 -3.24 7.50 21.61
CA TYR A 314 -2.41 6.64 20.76
C TYR A 314 -1.69 5.52 21.52
N PRO A 315 -1.06 5.76 22.70
CA PRO A 315 -0.48 4.66 23.46
C PRO A 315 -1.48 3.54 23.77
N ILE A 316 -2.74 3.89 24.05
CA ILE A 316 -3.80 2.90 24.33
C ILE A 316 -4.13 2.09 23.08
N LEU A 317 -4.29 2.74 21.92
CA LEU A 317 -4.55 2.05 20.64
C LEU A 317 -3.37 1.16 20.24
N ILE A 318 -2.14 1.66 20.34
CA ILE A 318 -0.91 0.92 20.01
C ILE A 318 -0.80 -0.33 20.89
N ASP A 319 -0.96 -0.20 22.21
CA ASP A 319 -0.91 -1.34 23.14
C ASP A 319 -2.02 -2.37 22.85
N TYR A 320 -3.24 -1.92 22.55
CA TYR A 320 -4.33 -2.81 22.17
C TYR A 320 -4.04 -3.60 20.90
N TYR A 321 -3.59 -2.94 19.82
CA TYR A 321 -3.30 -3.62 18.57
C TYR A 321 -2.05 -4.49 18.63
N LYS A 322 -1.08 -4.14 19.50
CA LYS A 322 0.04 -4.99 19.86
C LYS A 322 -0.42 -6.28 20.54
N LYS A 323 -1.29 -6.18 21.55
CA LYS A 323 -1.84 -7.33 22.30
C LYS A 323 -2.73 -8.23 21.44
N THR A 324 -3.48 -7.65 20.51
CA THR A 324 -4.35 -8.41 19.57
C THR A 324 -3.58 -8.95 18.36
N GLY A 325 -2.31 -8.61 18.20
CA GLY A 325 -1.45 -9.08 17.10
C GLY A 325 -1.70 -8.39 15.75
N ASN A 326 -2.50 -7.32 15.70
CA ASN A 326 -2.76 -6.58 14.47
C ASN A 326 -1.64 -5.56 14.20
N LYS A 327 -0.57 -6.04 13.56
CA LYS A 327 0.65 -5.26 13.26
C LYS A 327 0.40 -4.07 12.33
N GLU A 328 -0.54 -4.18 11.39
CA GLU A 328 -0.89 -3.09 10.47
C GLU A 328 -1.52 -1.92 11.21
N LYS A 329 -2.53 -2.18 12.06
CA LYS A 329 -3.15 -1.14 12.90
C LYS A 329 -2.18 -0.62 13.97
N GLN A 330 -1.32 -1.47 14.52
CA GLN A 330 -0.25 -1.04 15.44
C GLN A 330 0.67 -0.02 14.75
N LEU A 331 1.17 -0.34 13.56
CA LEU A 331 2.02 0.55 12.75
C LEU A 331 1.27 1.85 12.40
N PHE A 332 0.02 1.74 11.96
CA PHE A 332 -0.83 2.89 11.63
C PHE A 332 -0.92 3.91 12.78
N TYR A 333 -1.20 3.45 14.01
CA TYR A 333 -1.29 4.35 15.16
C TYR A 333 0.07 4.84 15.68
N ILE A 334 1.16 4.10 15.45
CA ILE A 334 2.52 4.59 15.68
C ILE A 334 2.80 5.79 14.76
N GLU A 335 2.46 5.70 13.48
CA GLU A 335 2.65 6.81 12.53
C GLU A 335 1.77 8.02 12.86
N HIS A 336 0.51 7.78 13.24
CA HIS A 336 -0.36 8.86 13.67
C HIS A 336 0.16 9.54 14.94
N LEU A 337 0.68 8.78 15.93
CA LEU A 337 1.30 9.36 17.12
C LEU A 337 2.47 10.29 16.77
N LEU A 338 3.37 9.85 15.87
CA LEU A 338 4.47 10.68 15.38
C LEU A 338 3.96 11.95 14.69
N SER A 339 2.88 11.84 13.90
CA SER A 339 2.26 13.00 13.27
C SER A 339 1.67 13.98 14.29
N VAL A 340 1.05 13.46 15.35
CA VAL A 340 0.49 14.25 16.45
C VAL A 340 1.58 14.94 17.26
N ASP A 341 2.68 14.24 17.56
CA ASP A 341 3.84 14.83 18.23
C ASP A 341 4.47 15.94 17.39
N SER A 342 4.51 15.77 16.06
CA SER A 342 4.92 16.83 15.14
C SER A 342 3.99 18.06 15.18
N ILE A 343 2.67 17.86 15.18
CA ILE A 343 1.69 18.95 15.32
C ILE A 343 1.87 19.66 16.67
N LEU A 344 1.99 18.91 17.77
CA LEU A 344 2.22 19.46 19.10
C LEU A 344 3.52 20.26 19.14
N SER A 345 4.63 19.73 18.63
CA SER A 345 5.92 20.43 18.63
C SER A 345 5.87 21.75 17.83
N LYS A 346 5.13 21.79 16.71
CA LYS A 346 4.92 23.01 15.92
C LYS A 346 4.09 24.05 16.66
N ASN A 347 2.99 23.62 17.30
CA ASN A 347 2.07 24.52 17.99
C ASN A 347 2.63 25.02 19.32
N TYR A 348 3.54 24.25 19.92
CA TYR A 348 4.06 24.45 21.27
C TYR A 348 5.60 24.49 21.30
N SER A 349 6.25 25.13 20.32
CA SER A 349 7.72 25.09 20.12
C SER A 349 8.59 25.38 21.35
N PHE A 350 8.05 26.02 22.41
CA PHE A 350 8.73 26.29 23.68
C PHE A 350 8.49 25.22 24.78
N LEU A 351 7.53 24.29 24.62
CA LEU A 351 7.21 23.17 25.53
C LEU A 351 7.85 21.84 25.12
N SER A 352 8.67 21.83 24.06
CA SER A 352 9.27 20.61 23.50
C SER A 352 10.12 19.81 24.51
N THR A 353 10.53 20.43 25.62
CA THR A 353 11.34 19.80 26.67
C THR A 353 10.61 18.73 27.49
N GLU A 354 9.27 18.77 27.64
CA GLU A 354 8.51 17.71 28.33
C GLU A 354 7.95 16.63 27.40
N ILE A 355 7.71 16.94 26.11
CA ILE A 355 7.20 15.98 25.11
C ILE A 355 8.16 14.79 24.95
N ASN A 356 9.46 15.00 25.17
CA ASN A 356 10.50 13.99 25.01
C ASN A 356 10.64 12.99 26.17
N LYS A 357 9.90 13.14 27.28
CA LYS A 357 10.11 12.31 28.49
C LYS A 357 9.13 11.16 28.69
N LYS A 358 8.02 11.10 27.96
CA LYS A 358 6.94 10.13 28.25
C LYS A 358 6.86 8.93 27.30
N TYR A 359 7.58 8.95 26.17
CA TYR A 359 7.79 7.82 25.25
C TYR A 359 9.06 8.14 24.44
N ASP A 360 10.15 7.39 24.63
CA ASP A 360 11.40 7.66 23.93
C ASP A 360 11.20 7.54 22.41
N THR A 361 11.17 8.66 21.69
CA THR A 361 11.01 8.70 20.23
C THR A 361 11.94 7.72 19.50
N PRO A 362 13.21 7.50 19.92
CA PRO A 362 14.07 6.47 19.34
C PRO A 362 13.54 5.03 19.48
N LEU A 363 12.92 4.68 20.61
CA LEU A 363 12.33 3.35 20.83
C LEU A 363 11.12 3.14 19.90
N LEU A 364 10.28 4.16 19.76
CA LEU A 364 9.11 4.11 18.88
C LEU A 364 9.50 3.98 17.41
N LEU A 365 10.56 4.68 16.98
CA LEU A 365 11.12 4.57 15.63
C LEU A 365 11.71 3.18 15.38
N ASN A 366 12.42 2.60 16.34
CA ASN A 366 12.94 1.24 16.21
C ASN A 366 11.79 0.22 16.12
N GLU A 367 10.75 0.35 16.97
CA GLU A 367 9.56 -0.51 16.90
C GLU A 367 8.86 -0.39 15.54
N LYS A 368 8.76 0.83 14.99
CA LYS A 368 8.25 1.08 13.63
C LYS A 368 9.06 0.31 12.57
N GLU A 369 10.38 0.48 12.55
CA GLU A 369 11.26 -0.17 11.56
C GLU A 369 11.16 -1.70 11.63
N ASN A 370 11.11 -2.28 12.83
CA ASN A 370 10.94 -3.72 13.02
C ASN A 370 9.59 -4.22 12.48
N LEU A 371 8.50 -3.47 12.71
CA LEU A 371 7.17 -3.82 12.18
C LEU A 371 7.14 -3.75 10.65
N ILE A 372 7.76 -2.74 10.05
CA ILE A 372 7.89 -2.60 8.60
C ILE A 372 8.70 -3.78 8.02
N ALA A 373 9.82 -4.12 8.65
CA ALA A 373 10.65 -5.24 8.23
C ALA A 373 9.89 -6.58 8.27
N ASP A 374 9.14 -6.85 9.35
CA ASP A 374 8.36 -8.08 9.48
C ASP A 374 7.20 -8.16 8.48
N LEU A 375 6.48 -7.07 8.25
CA LEU A 375 5.42 -7.01 7.23
C LEU A 375 5.99 -7.23 5.82
N ASN A 376 7.15 -6.65 5.52
CA ASN A 376 7.82 -6.82 4.23
C ASN A 376 8.40 -8.23 4.04
N PHE A 377 8.92 -8.84 5.11
CA PHE A 377 9.46 -10.20 5.05
C PHE A 377 8.41 -11.21 4.57
N LYS A 378 7.17 -11.12 5.08
CA LYS A 378 6.06 -11.98 4.61
C LYS A 378 5.81 -11.82 3.11
N ASN A 379 5.79 -10.59 2.60
CA ASN A 379 5.61 -10.35 1.17
C ASN A 379 6.78 -10.91 0.34
N TYR A 380 8.01 -10.75 0.80
CA TYR A 380 9.19 -11.29 0.12
C TYR A 380 9.17 -12.83 0.04
N THR A 381 8.78 -13.52 1.12
CA THR A 381 8.67 -14.98 1.12
C THR A 381 7.68 -15.50 0.08
N LEU A 382 6.55 -14.81 -0.10
CA LEU A 382 5.56 -15.13 -1.13
C LEU A 382 6.15 -14.96 -2.54
N PHE A 383 6.79 -13.81 -2.82
CA PHE A 383 7.40 -13.56 -4.13
C PHE A 383 8.53 -14.56 -4.44
N TRP A 384 9.32 -14.93 -3.43
CA TRP A 384 10.37 -15.93 -3.59
C TRP A 384 9.79 -17.31 -3.93
N LEU A 385 8.73 -17.75 -3.23
CA LEU A 385 8.03 -19.00 -3.54
C LEU A 385 7.44 -19.01 -4.96
N LEU A 386 6.84 -17.90 -5.40
CA LEU A 386 6.34 -17.75 -6.76
C LEU A 386 7.47 -17.80 -7.80
N GLY A 387 8.62 -17.18 -7.51
CA GLY A 387 9.81 -17.23 -8.37
C GLY A 387 10.36 -18.65 -8.53
N VAL A 388 10.53 -19.38 -7.42
CA VAL A 388 10.99 -20.78 -7.42
C VAL A 388 9.97 -21.68 -8.14
N GLY A 389 8.68 -21.51 -7.87
CA GLY A 389 7.62 -22.24 -8.56
C GLY A 389 7.63 -22.00 -10.07
N GLY A 390 7.80 -20.74 -10.49
CA GLY A 390 7.93 -20.37 -11.91
C GLY A 390 9.14 -21.02 -12.59
N LEU A 391 10.29 -21.06 -11.91
CA LEU A 391 11.50 -21.73 -12.43
C LEU A 391 11.31 -23.24 -12.59
N LEU A 392 10.64 -23.90 -11.64
CA LEU A 392 10.32 -25.33 -11.73
C LEU A 392 9.40 -25.62 -12.92
N ILE A 393 8.35 -24.81 -13.10
CA ILE A 393 7.43 -24.94 -14.24
C ILE A 393 8.16 -24.73 -15.56
N ALA A 394 9.00 -23.69 -15.67
CA ALA A 394 9.82 -23.44 -16.85
C ALA A 394 10.76 -24.61 -17.16
N GLY A 395 11.37 -25.21 -16.13
CA GLY A 395 12.20 -26.40 -16.24
C GLY A 395 11.43 -27.61 -16.79
N LEU A 396 10.22 -27.87 -16.27
CA LEU A 396 9.36 -28.95 -16.76
C LEU A 396 8.94 -28.74 -18.22
N ILE A 397 8.56 -27.51 -18.59
CA ILE A 397 8.22 -27.15 -19.97
C ILE A 397 9.42 -27.38 -20.89
N PHE A 398 10.62 -26.95 -20.48
CA PHE A 398 11.85 -27.16 -21.25
C PHE A 398 12.15 -28.65 -21.47
N LEU A 399 12.03 -29.47 -20.42
CA LEU A 399 12.21 -30.93 -20.53
C LEU A 399 11.19 -31.56 -21.48
N GLN A 400 9.92 -31.13 -21.42
CA GLN A 400 8.88 -31.60 -22.33
C GLN A 400 9.19 -31.20 -23.79
N ILE A 401 9.62 -29.97 -24.05
CA ILE A 401 10.01 -29.52 -25.40
C ILE A 401 11.20 -30.33 -25.92
N LYS A 402 12.24 -30.53 -25.10
CA LYS A 402 13.42 -31.33 -25.46
C LYS A 402 13.02 -32.77 -25.80
N ASN A 403 12.15 -33.39 -25.00
CA ASN A 403 11.66 -34.74 -25.26
C ASN A 403 10.84 -34.81 -26.56
N ARG A 404 9.94 -33.86 -26.79
CA ARG A 404 9.16 -33.78 -28.04
C ARG A 404 10.06 -33.64 -29.28
N LYS A 405 11.11 -32.82 -29.22
CA LYS A 405 12.09 -32.69 -30.31
C LYS A 405 12.81 -34.01 -30.59
N LYS A 406 13.24 -34.71 -29.54
CA LYS A 406 13.91 -36.02 -29.64
C LYS A 406 13.01 -37.09 -30.28
N ILE A 407 11.74 -37.14 -29.89
CA ILE A 407 10.73 -38.05 -30.48
C ILE A 407 10.56 -37.78 -31.98
N LYS A 408 10.42 -36.51 -32.39
CA LYS A 408 10.29 -36.14 -33.82
C LYS A 408 11.51 -36.57 -34.64
N LEU A 409 12.72 -36.44 -34.10
CA LEU A 409 13.94 -36.87 -34.78
C LEU A 409 13.96 -38.39 -35.03
N TYR A 410 13.57 -39.20 -34.06
CA TYR A 410 13.50 -40.66 -34.24
C TYR A 410 12.46 -41.07 -35.29
N GLN A 411 11.30 -40.39 -35.31
CA GLN A 411 10.28 -40.61 -36.34
C GLN A 411 10.79 -40.25 -37.74
N PHE A 412 11.47 -39.11 -37.89
CA PHE A 412 12.06 -38.70 -39.15
C PHE A 412 13.08 -39.71 -39.69
N LYS A 413 14.02 -40.16 -38.85
CA LYS A 413 15.03 -41.15 -39.25
C LYS A 413 14.41 -42.52 -39.57
N ALA A 414 13.38 -42.94 -38.83
CA ALA A 414 12.63 -44.16 -39.13
C ALA A 414 11.93 -44.11 -40.49
N ASN A 415 11.31 -42.98 -40.83
CA ASN A 415 10.66 -42.79 -42.13
C ASN A 415 11.68 -42.80 -43.29
N LEU A 416 12.86 -42.20 -43.10
CA LEU A 416 13.96 -42.28 -44.08
C LEU A 416 14.43 -43.72 -44.30
N LEU A 417 14.69 -44.45 -43.20
CA LEU A 417 15.11 -45.85 -43.27
C LEU A 417 14.05 -46.74 -43.96
N ALA A 418 12.76 -46.45 -43.77
CA ALA A 418 11.67 -47.15 -44.45
C ALA A 418 11.64 -46.88 -45.97
N ARG A 419 12.14 -45.72 -46.43
CA ARG A 419 12.17 -45.31 -47.85
C ARG A 419 13.48 -45.66 -48.57
N SER A 420 14.61 -45.66 -47.88
CA SER A 420 15.97 -45.71 -48.48
C SER A 420 16.35 -47.00 -49.23
N LEU A 421 15.56 -48.08 -49.17
CA LEU A 421 15.87 -49.33 -49.89
C LEU A 421 15.19 -49.46 -51.26
N ASN A 422 14.20 -48.61 -51.57
CA ASN A 422 13.65 -48.56 -52.94
C ASN A 422 14.69 -48.04 -53.95
N ILE A 423 15.68 -47.26 -53.51
CA ILE A 423 16.72 -46.71 -54.40
C ILE A 423 17.73 -47.80 -54.82
N LYS A 424 17.98 -48.82 -53.98
CA LYS A 424 18.83 -49.96 -54.36
C LYS A 424 18.16 -50.90 -55.35
N GLU A 425 16.83 -51.06 -55.29
CA GLU A 425 16.06 -51.85 -56.27
C GLU A 425 15.90 -51.11 -57.62
N ILE A 426 15.83 -49.78 -57.63
CA ILE A 426 15.78 -48.97 -58.87
C ILE A 426 17.18 -48.88 -59.52
N ALA A 427 18.25 -48.68 -58.75
CA ALA A 427 19.61 -48.59 -59.29
C ALA A 427 20.17 -49.92 -59.85
N SER A 428 19.61 -51.07 -59.48
CA SER A 428 19.95 -52.37 -60.07
C SER A 428 19.17 -52.71 -61.35
N ALA A 429 18.17 -51.89 -61.73
CA ALA A 429 17.31 -52.13 -62.89
C ALA A 429 17.66 -51.26 -64.12
N GLU A 430 18.57 -50.28 -64.00
CA GLU A 430 18.85 -49.29 -65.05
C GLU A 430 20.35 -49.11 -65.38
N ALA A 431 21.21 -50.09 -65.08
CA ALA A 431 22.65 -50.03 -65.37
C ALA A 431 23.08 -51.03 -66.47
N GLU A 432 22.46 -50.93 -67.65
CA GLU A 432 23.11 -51.20 -68.94
C GLU A 432 22.98 -49.93 -69.78
N ILE A 433 24.08 -49.50 -70.43
CA ILE A 433 24.27 -48.37 -71.37
C ILE A 433 25.13 -47.19 -70.83
N VAL A 434 26.44 -47.35 -71.07
CA VAL A 434 27.45 -46.38 -71.59
C VAL A 434 28.08 -45.30 -70.67
N HIS A 435 29.42 -45.39 -70.63
CA HIS A 435 30.51 -44.41 -70.38
C HIS A 435 30.14 -42.91 -70.49
N ASP A 436 30.72 -41.95 -69.75
CA ASP A 436 32.16 -41.66 -69.71
C ASP A 436 32.55 -40.59 -68.65
N GLU A 437 33.84 -40.58 -68.34
CA GLU A 437 34.71 -39.53 -67.75
C GLU A 437 34.60 -39.06 -66.27
N ALA A 438 35.77 -39.13 -65.63
CA ALA A 438 36.19 -38.73 -64.29
C ALA A 438 36.31 -37.19 -64.15
N PRO A 439 36.81 -36.54 -63.06
CA PRO A 439 37.60 -37.10 -61.94
C PRO A 439 37.34 -36.50 -60.53
N TYR A 440 37.58 -37.29 -59.47
CA TYR A 440 38.00 -36.71 -58.19
C TYR A 440 39.07 -37.56 -57.49
N GLN A 441 40.19 -36.90 -57.24
CA GLN A 441 41.36 -37.37 -56.53
C GLN A 441 41.04 -37.66 -55.06
N LEU A 442 41.41 -38.85 -54.59
CA LEU A 442 41.53 -39.16 -53.16
C LEU A 442 43.00 -39.20 -52.78
N LEU A 443 43.37 -38.27 -51.89
CA LEU A 443 44.63 -38.25 -51.17
C LEU A 443 44.72 -39.52 -50.31
N LYS A 444 45.71 -40.35 -50.64
CA LYS A 444 46.20 -41.48 -49.85
C LYS A 444 46.72 -40.96 -48.50
N GLN A 445 46.22 -41.53 -47.40
CA GLN A 445 47.04 -41.72 -46.21
C GLN A 445 47.39 -43.20 -46.11
N GLU A 446 48.67 -43.47 -46.35
CA GLU A 446 49.33 -44.75 -46.17
C GLU A 446 49.38 -45.09 -44.70
N THR A 447 48.71 -46.17 -44.31
CA THR A 447 49.10 -46.93 -43.13
C THR A 447 49.40 -48.35 -43.58
N GLU A 448 50.69 -48.66 -43.49
CA GLU A 448 51.39 -49.92 -43.66
C GLU A 448 50.49 -51.17 -43.73
N LYS A 449 50.46 -51.79 -44.92
CA LYS A 449 50.03 -53.17 -45.12
C LYS A 449 51.00 -54.12 -44.39
N PRO A 450 50.57 -54.89 -43.38
CA PRO A 450 51.30 -56.08 -43.00
C PRO A 450 50.94 -57.17 -44.01
N LYS A 451 51.89 -57.44 -44.92
CA LYS A 451 51.97 -58.63 -45.77
C LYS A 451 51.44 -59.86 -45.03
N LEU A 452 50.57 -60.59 -45.71
CA LEU A 452 50.16 -61.92 -45.33
C LEU A 452 51.41 -62.84 -45.38
N LEU A 453 51.95 -63.17 -44.21
CA LEU A 453 52.96 -64.20 -44.04
C LEU A 453 52.26 -65.57 -44.10
N ASN A 454 52.63 -66.34 -45.13
CA ASN A 454 52.70 -67.81 -45.17
C ASN A 454 51.41 -68.64 -45.06
N LEU A 455 50.43 -68.37 -45.91
CA LEU A 455 49.46 -69.38 -46.37
C LEU A 455 49.18 -69.14 -47.86
N SER A 456 49.06 -70.20 -48.67
CA SER A 456 48.84 -70.09 -50.12
C SER A 456 47.61 -69.22 -50.43
N ASP A 457 47.62 -68.50 -51.55
CA ASP A 457 46.48 -67.70 -52.04
C ASP A 457 45.15 -68.49 -52.05
N ASN A 458 45.23 -69.82 -52.09
CA ASN A 458 44.08 -70.72 -51.99
C ASN A 458 43.41 -70.73 -50.61
N LYS A 459 44.13 -70.60 -49.49
CA LYS A 459 43.53 -70.64 -48.14
C LYS A 459 42.78 -69.36 -47.78
N ILE A 460 43.23 -68.20 -48.26
CA ILE A 460 42.50 -66.93 -48.12
C ILE A 460 41.24 -66.95 -49.00
N LYS A 461 41.36 -67.42 -50.25
CA LYS A 461 40.21 -67.60 -51.15
C LYS A 461 39.18 -68.55 -50.54
N GLN A 462 39.63 -69.66 -49.95
CA GLN A 462 38.77 -70.62 -49.27
C GLN A 462 38.04 -69.99 -48.07
N LEU A 463 38.75 -69.27 -47.19
CA LEU A 463 38.12 -68.60 -46.04
C LEU A 463 37.17 -67.48 -46.44
N ARG A 464 37.41 -66.81 -47.57
CA ARG A 464 36.48 -65.84 -48.16
C ARG A 464 35.19 -66.52 -48.60
N ILE A 465 35.30 -67.62 -49.36
CA ILE A 465 34.15 -68.42 -49.80
C ILE A 465 33.36 -68.92 -48.59
N GLN A 466 34.05 -69.41 -47.56
CA GLN A 466 33.39 -69.88 -46.33
C GLN A 466 32.73 -68.75 -45.53
N LEU A 467 33.28 -67.53 -45.55
CA LEU A 467 32.66 -66.36 -44.92
C LEU A 467 31.43 -65.90 -45.72
N GLU A 468 31.47 -65.98 -47.06
CA GLU A 468 30.32 -65.76 -47.95
C GLU A 468 29.24 -66.84 -47.76
N GLU A 469 29.64 -68.09 -47.53
CA GLU A 469 28.74 -69.19 -47.18
C GLU A 469 28.09 -68.95 -45.80
N PHE A 470 28.86 -68.48 -44.81
CA PHE A 470 28.34 -68.09 -43.50
C PHE A 470 27.30 -66.96 -43.60
N GLU A 471 27.53 -65.96 -44.47
CA GLU A 471 26.56 -64.90 -44.75
C GLU A 471 25.31 -65.44 -45.48
N SER A 472 25.49 -66.22 -46.55
CA SER A 472 24.39 -66.69 -47.40
C SER A 472 23.49 -67.73 -46.71
N THR A 473 24.05 -68.59 -45.86
CA THR A 473 23.31 -69.56 -45.03
C THR A 473 22.64 -68.91 -43.82
N LYS A 474 22.83 -67.60 -43.60
CA LYS A 474 22.30 -66.85 -42.45
C LYS A 474 22.73 -67.41 -41.09
N ARG A 475 23.85 -68.13 -41.04
CA ARG A 475 24.37 -68.74 -39.82
C ARG A 475 24.65 -67.70 -38.72
N PHE A 476 24.89 -66.45 -39.10
CA PHE A 476 25.01 -65.31 -38.18
C PHE A 476 23.79 -65.08 -37.26
N LEU A 477 22.61 -65.62 -37.56
CA LEU A 477 21.42 -65.53 -36.71
C LEU A 477 21.45 -66.46 -35.51
N ASP A 478 22.37 -67.43 -35.47
CA ASP A 478 22.55 -68.27 -34.30
C ASP A 478 23.12 -67.43 -33.15
N LYS A 479 22.40 -67.41 -32.02
CA LYS A 479 22.71 -66.65 -30.81
C LYS A 479 24.05 -67.04 -30.18
N THR A 480 24.54 -68.24 -30.47
CA THR A 480 25.80 -68.79 -29.94
C THR A 480 27.02 -68.36 -30.76
N ILE A 481 26.81 -67.84 -31.98
CA ILE A 481 27.90 -67.42 -32.87
C ILE A 481 28.65 -66.23 -32.27
N ASN A 482 29.95 -66.45 -32.11
CA ASN A 482 30.95 -65.47 -31.73
C ASN A 482 32.24 -65.77 -32.52
N LEU A 483 33.25 -64.90 -32.38
CA LEU A 483 34.50 -65.00 -33.13
C LEU A 483 35.17 -66.37 -32.91
N ASP A 484 35.11 -66.88 -31.69
CA ASP A 484 35.70 -68.14 -31.29
C ASP A 484 35.04 -69.31 -32.01
N LEU A 485 33.72 -69.37 -31.98
CA LEU A 485 32.94 -70.46 -32.56
C LEU A 485 33.10 -70.47 -34.07
N LEU A 486 32.97 -69.31 -34.72
CA LEU A 486 33.13 -69.21 -36.17
C LEU A 486 34.56 -69.52 -36.59
N SER A 487 35.59 -69.11 -35.83
CA SER A 487 36.98 -69.47 -36.16
C SER A 487 37.20 -70.98 -36.17
N LYS A 488 36.56 -71.71 -35.25
CA LYS A 488 36.62 -73.18 -35.20
C LYS A 488 35.84 -73.81 -36.36
N GLU A 489 34.63 -73.34 -36.64
CA GLU A 489 33.80 -73.84 -37.76
C GLU A 489 34.51 -73.65 -39.12
N LEU A 490 35.24 -72.54 -39.28
CA LEU A 490 36.01 -72.25 -40.49
C LEU A 490 37.43 -72.87 -40.50
N ASN A 491 37.76 -73.72 -39.53
CA ASN A 491 39.08 -74.35 -39.38
C ASN A 491 40.25 -73.34 -39.41
N THR A 492 40.10 -72.23 -38.69
CA THR A 492 41.11 -71.16 -38.53
C THR A 492 41.25 -70.74 -37.06
N ASN A 493 42.08 -69.72 -36.77
CA ASN A 493 42.21 -69.15 -35.42
C ASN A 493 41.54 -67.76 -35.31
N ARG A 494 41.22 -67.34 -34.08
CA ARG A 494 40.51 -66.08 -33.80
C ARG A 494 41.21 -64.85 -34.35
N ALA A 495 42.54 -64.77 -34.16
CA ALA A 495 43.34 -63.64 -34.60
C ALA A 495 43.27 -63.49 -36.13
N TYR A 496 43.35 -64.62 -36.84
CA TYR A 496 43.29 -64.66 -38.28
C TYR A 496 41.90 -64.29 -38.82
N LEU A 497 40.83 -64.86 -38.26
CA LEU A 497 39.46 -64.51 -38.67
C LEU A 497 39.12 -63.04 -38.37
N SER A 498 39.54 -62.52 -37.21
CA SER A 498 39.32 -61.11 -36.87
C SER A 498 40.10 -60.18 -37.81
N LYS A 499 41.33 -60.53 -38.18
CA LYS A 499 42.13 -59.76 -39.13
C LYS A 499 41.51 -59.81 -40.52
N LEU A 500 41.08 -60.98 -40.98
CA LEU A 500 40.41 -61.16 -42.26
C LEU A 500 39.11 -60.35 -42.35
N VAL A 501 38.27 -60.37 -41.32
CA VAL A 501 37.02 -59.58 -41.27
C VAL A 501 37.33 -58.08 -41.26
N ASN A 502 38.35 -57.66 -40.52
CA ASN A 502 38.77 -56.26 -40.51
C ASN A 502 39.26 -55.80 -41.90
N GLU A 503 40.08 -56.61 -42.57
CA GLU A 503 40.57 -56.31 -43.92
C GLU A 503 39.45 -56.32 -44.97
N LEU A 504 38.51 -57.27 -44.90
CA LEU A 504 37.44 -57.40 -45.89
C LEU A 504 36.26 -56.46 -45.68
N LYS A 505 35.93 -56.15 -44.42
CA LYS A 505 34.70 -55.43 -44.05
C LYS A 505 34.98 -54.10 -43.36
N GLY A 506 36.25 -53.76 -43.10
CA GLY A 506 36.66 -52.48 -42.50
C GLY A 506 36.29 -52.31 -41.03
N GLN A 507 35.87 -53.38 -40.35
CA GLN A 507 35.31 -53.31 -38.99
C GLN A 507 35.69 -54.55 -38.16
N ASN A 508 35.59 -54.45 -36.84
CA ASN A 508 35.85 -55.62 -35.98
C ASN A 508 34.71 -56.64 -36.05
N PHE A 509 35.00 -57.89 -35.68
CA PHE A 509 34.03 -58.99 -35.80
C PHE A 509 32.69 -58.74 -35.07
N PRO A 510 32.66 -58.22 -33.83
CA PRO A 510 31.39 -57.88 -33.19
C PRO A 510 30.57 -56.81 -33.93
N GLN A 511 31.22 -55.80 -34.51
CA GLN A 511 30.54 -54.78 -35.34
C GLN A 511 29.98 -55.40 -36.61
N TYR A 512 30.79 -56.19 -37.31
CA TYR A 512 30.38 -56.92 -38.51
C TYR A 512 29.18 -57.84 -38.25
N LEU A 513 29.22 -58.62 -37.17
CA LEU A 513 28.13 -59.52 -36.79
C LEU A 513 26.84 -58.75 -36.47
N ASN A 514 26.94 -57.63 -35.73
CA ASN A 514 25.79 -56.79 -35.43
C ASN A 514 25.22 -56.14 -36.70
N GLU A 515 26.08 -55.66 -37.60
CA GLU A 515 25.66 -55.08 -38.87
C GLU A 515 24.93 -56.11 -39.74
N LEU A 516 25.46 -57.32 -39.89
CA LEU A 516 24.77 -58.41 -40.60
C LEU A 516 23.38 -58.69 -40.02
N ARG A 517 23.30 -58.84 -38.69
CA ARG A 517 22.03 -59.12 -37.99
C ARG A 517 21.01 -57.99 -38.12
N ILE A 518 21.44 -56.73 -37.99
CA ILE A 518 20.55 -55.56 -38.11
C ILE A 518 20.14 -55.32 -39.57
N ASN A 519 21.05 -55.46 -40.53
CA ASN A 519 20.69 -55.31 -41.94
C ASN A 519 19.70 -56.41 -42.36
N TYR A 520 19.93 -57.65 -41.92
CA TYR A 520 19.00 -58.75 -42.14
C TYR A 520 17.61 -58.46 -41.58
N ILE A 521 17.52 -58.06 -40.30
CA ILE A 521 16.21 -57.86 -39.67
C ILE A 521 15.48 -56.62 -40.23
N ILE A 522 16.20 -55.60 -40.71
CA ILE A 522 15.59 -54.47 -41.44
C ILE A 522 14.93 -54.95 -42.73
N GLU A 523 15.63 -55.76 -43.53
CA GLU A 523 15.09 -56.33 -44.76
C GLU A 523 13.89 -57.24 -44.50
N GLU A 524 13.99 -58.13 -43.52
CA GLU A 524 12.90 -59.02 -43.14
C GLU A 524 11.69 -58.26 -42.60
N LEU A 525 11.89 -57.19 -41.80
CA LEU A 525 10.79 -56.37 -41.30
C LEU A 525 10.06 -55.64 -42.44
N LYS A 526 10.76 -55.29 -43.52
CA LYS A 526 10.15 -54.69 -44.71
C LYS A 526 9.33 -55.70 -45.52
N LYS A 527 9.83 -56.93 -45.66
CA LYS A 527 9.21 -57.98 -46.50
C LYS A 527 8.10 -58.76 -45.78
N ASN A 528 8.25 -59.02 -44.48
CA ASN A 528 7.38 -59.90 -43.73
C ASN A 528 6.47 -59.14 -42.76
N LYS A 529 5.20 -58.95 -43.16
CA LYS A 529 4.18 -58.28 -42.34
C LYS A 529 3.91 -58.97 -40.99
N ASN A 530 4.03 -60.29 -40.92
CA ASN A 530 3.82 -61.01 -39.67
C ASN A 530 4.94 -60.72 -38.66
N LEU A 531 6.16 -60.47 -39.14
CA LEU A 531 7.28 -60.08 -38.29
C LEU A 531 7.06 -58.70 -37.65
N GLN A 532 6.41 -57.78 -38.36
CA GLN A 532 6.06 -56.44 -37.82
C GLN A 532 5.03 -56.48 -36.68
N LYS A 533 4.29 -57.57 -36.53
CA LYS A 533 3.30 -57.76 -35.45
C LYS A 533 3.90 -58.32 -34.17
N LEU A 534 5.14 -58.80 -34.22
CA LEU A 534 5.82 -59.36 -33.06
C LEU A 534 6.31 -58.28 -32.09
N THR A 535 6.56 -58.68 -30.85
CA THR A 535 7.20 -57.82 -29.85
C THR A 535 8.66 -57.57 -30.23
N ILE A 536 9.24 -56.45 -29.77
CA ILE A 536 10.66 -56.14 -30.01
C ILE A 536 11.56 -57.27 -29.46
N ALA A 537 11.14 -57.93 -28.37
CA ALA A 537 11.86 -59.07 -27.81
C ALA A 537 11.91 -60.27 -28.77
N ALA A 538 10.78 -60.63 -29.37
CA ALA A 538 10.71 -61.72 -30.35
C ALA A 538 11.48 -61.37 -31.65
N ILE A 539 11.48 -60.10 -32.05
CA ILE A 539 12.27 -59.61 -33.20
C ILE A 539 13.78 -59.69 -32.89
N ALA A 540 14.19 -59.28 -31.68
CA ALA A 540 15.58 -59.39 -31.23
C ALA A 540 16.06 -60.85 -31.24
N GLU A 541 15.22 -61.77 -30.77
CA GLU A 541 15.50 -63.21 -30.80
C GLU A 541 15.68 -63.73 -32.24
N LYS A 542 14.78 -63.36 -33.15
CA LYS A 542 14.87 -63.74 -34.57
C LYS A 542 16.08 -63.10 -35.29
N ALA A 543 16.55 -61.96 -34.80
CA ALA A 543 17.77 -61.31 -35.28
C ALA A 543 19.06 -61.91 -34.67
N GLY A 544 18.96 -62.95 -33.83
CA GLY A 544 20.13 -63.62 -33.23
C GLY A 544 20.68 -62.93 -31.98
N TYR A 545 19.88 -62.12 -31.28
CA TYR A 545 20.28 -61.47 -30.02
C TYR A 545 19.78 -62.23 -28.78
N ASN A 546 20.60 -62.23 -27.72
CA ASN A 546 20.28 -62.84 -26.43
C ASN A 546 19.37 -61.98 -25.55
N ASN A 547 19.32 -60.66 -25.78
CA ASN A 547 18.45 -59.75 -25.01
C ASN A 547 18.03 -58.53 -25.87
N VAL A 548 16.94 -57.90 -25.43
CA VAL A 548 16.27 -56.80 -26.14
C VAL A 548 17.09 -55.51 -26.14
N GLU A 549 17.85 -55.27 -25.07
CA GLU A 549 18.65 -54.06 -24.91
C GLU A 549 19.82 -54.02 -25.88
N SER A 550 20.58 -55.11 -25.99
CA SER A 550 21.67 -55.28 -26.95
C SER A 550 21.18 -55.10 -28.38
N PHE A 551 20.02 -55.69 -28.72
CA PHE A 551 19.37 -55.49 -30.02
C PHE A 551 18.99 -54.03 -30.25
N THR A 552 18.31 -53.40 -29.29
CA THR A 552 17.81 -52.03 -29.41
C THR A 552 18.94 -51.02 -29.54
N ASN A 553 20.04 -51.23 -28.80
CA ASN A 553 21.24 -50.40 -28.87
C ASN A 553 21.99 -50.60 -30.18
N ALA A 554 22.17 -51.84 -30.65
CA ALA A 554 22.77 -52.13 -31.94
C ALA A 554 21.95 -51.54 -33.10
N PHE A 555 20.62 -51.77 -33.08
CA PHE A 555 19.69 -51.23 -34.06
C PHE A 555 19.76 -49.70 -34.08
N LYS A 556 19.71 -49.03 -32.92
CA LYS A 556 19.83 -47.57 -32.84
C LYS A 556 21.19 -47.06 -33.29
N LYS A 557 22.28 -47.76 -32.99
CA LYS A 557 23.62 -47.34 -33.40
C LYS A 557 23.81 -47.42 -34.91
N ILE A 558 23.22 -48.44 -35.55
CA ILE A 558 23.34 -48.68 -36.99
C ILE A 558 22.33 -47.84 -37.79
N THR A 559 21.13 -47.60 -37.26
CA THR A 559 20.02 -46.95 -37.99
C THR A 559 19.67 -45.55 -37.50
N ASP A 560 20.30 -45.11 -36.42
CA ASP A 560 20.00 -43.87 -35.69
C ASP A 560 18.54 -43.71 -35.19
N THR A 561 17.72 -44.76 -35.25
CA THR A 561 16.34 -44.77 -34.75
C THR A 561 16.08 -46.01 -33.90
N LEU A 562 14.97 -46.03 -33.14
CA LEU A 562 14.61 -47.21 -32.37
C LEU A 562 13.81 -48.20 -33.22
N PRO A 563 13.93 -49.52 -32.97
CA PRO A 563 13.14 -50.54 -33.66
C PRO A 563 11.63 -50.25 -33.65
N SER A 564 11.10 -49.75 -32.52
CA SER A 564 9.68 -49.41 -32.37
C SER A 564 9.22 -48.29 -33.30
N TYR A 565 10.04 -47.25 -33.50
CA TYR A 565 9.73 -46.17 -34.44
C TYR A 565 9.82 -46.66 -35.89
N PHE A 566 10.81 -47.50 -36.21
CA PHE A 566 10.94 -48.09 -37.54
C PHE A 566 9.75 -48.98 -37.91
N ILE A 567 9.34 -49.89 -37.02
CA ILE A 567 8.17 -50.76 -37.24
C ILE A 567 6.89 -49.93 -37.39
N LYS A 568 6.73 -48.86 -36.61
CA LYS A 568 5.60 -47.94 -36.74
C LYS A 568 5.61 -47.22 -38.10
N ALA A 569 6.78 -46.78 -38.57
CA ALA A 569 6.94 -46.15 -39.88
C ALA A 569 6.60 -47.11 -41.04
N LEU A 570 6.93 -48.40 -40.91
CA LEU A 570 6.56 -49.42 -41.89
C LEU A 570 5.05 -49.67 -41.94
N LYS A 571 4.38 -49.73 -40.79
CA LYS A 571 2.92 -49.90 -40.70
C LYS A 571 2.13 -48.71 -41.24
N GLY A 572 2.61 -47.49 -41.00
CA GLY A 572 1.97 -46.27 -41.49
C GLY A 572 2.09 -46.03 -43.01
N LYS A 573 2.81 -46.89 -43.74
CA LYS A 573 2.97 -46.83 -45.20
C LYS A 573 1.79 -47.49 -45.95
N GLU A 574 0.83 -48.09 -45.24
CA GLU A 574 -0.33 -48.81 -45.81
C GLU A 574 -1.67 -48.08 -45.63
N GLU A 575 -1.70 -46.94 -44.93
CA GLU A 575 -2.90 -46.08 -44.77
C GLU A 575 -2.91 -44.84 -45.69
N LEU A 576 -1.96 -44.78 -46.63
CA LEU A 576 -1.87 -43.80 -47.73
C LEU A 576 -1.65 -44.58 -49.03
#